data_AF-A0A966UNZ8-F1
#
_entry.id   AF-A0A966UNZ8-F1
#
_cell.length_a   1.000
_cell.length_b   1.000
_cell.length_c   1.000
_cell.angle_alpha   90.00
_cell.angle_beta   90.00
_cell.angle_gamma   90.00
#
_symmetry.space_group_name_H-M   'P 1'
#
loop_
_entity.id
_entity.type
_entity.pdbx_description
1 polymer ?
#
loop_
_entity_poly.entity_id
_entity_poly.type
_entity_poly.pdbx_seq_one_letter_code
_entity_poly.pdbx_strand_id
1 'polypeptide(L)'
;MTTATKVKAPKASATISNVVVDAYSKLVNLEGEQSFISLCVKRLKANTSSVRDIQASIKKAGGTAPTIRASHVQYFVTMQDILDKVAGAKSQPISDLLKMAQKFQTAHGKEKVSEELADIKDYAELVAETPTLEQTRTRKNATAPKAPASVETIFTKAVSDLKALKGNGSWDTIKTTDLQTLATLNELLKVIARNSAPAKVKA
;
A
#
# COMPACT_ATOMS: atom_id res chain seq x y z
N MET A 1 5.15 41.41 -1.32
CA MET A 1 4.75 40.01 -1.09
C MET A 1 4.20 39.46 -2.40
N THR A 2 4.96 38.61 -3.10
CA THR A 2 4.53 37.97 -4.35
C THR A 2 4.10 36.54 -4.05
N THR A 3 2.79 36.27 -4.12
CA THR A 3 2.23 34.92 -3.97
C THR A 3 2.55 34.09 -5.19
N ALA A 4 3.39 33.05 -5.02
CA ALA A 4 3.66 32.07 -6.06
C ALA A 4 2.40 31.25 -6.36
N THR A 5 1.79 31.51 -7.51
CA THR A 5 0.70 30.69 -8.04
C THR A 5 1.27 29.32 -8.41
N LYS A 6 0.91 28.27 -7.65
CA LYS A 6 1.21 26.88 -8.03
C LYS A 6 0.54 26.58 -9.37
N VAL A 7 1.30 26.65 -10.45
CA VAL A 7 0.87 26.16 -11.77
C VAL A 7 0.64 24.66 -11.65
N LYS A 8 -0.63 24.25 -11.77
CA LYS A 8 -1.02 22.84 -11.78
C LYS A 8 -0.48 22.24 -13.07
N ALA A 9 0.50 21.34 -12.96
CA ALA A 9 1.07 20.64 -14.11
C ALA A 9 -0.05 20.02 -14.97
N PRO A 10 0.04 20.12 -16.32
CA PRO A 10 -0.96 19.55 -17.20
C PRO A 10 -1.12 18.05 -16.91
N LYS A 11 -2.38 17.59 -16.76
CA LYS A 11 -2.67 16.16 -16.66
C LYS A 11 -2.14 15.50 -17.93
N ALA A 12 -1.15 14.62 -17.81
CA ALA A 12 -0.68 13.81 -18.93
C ALA A 12 -1.90 13.14 -19.59
N SER A 13 -2.16 13.51 -20.85
CA SER A 13 -3.31 13.01 -21.59
C SER A 13 -3.09 11.53 -21.88
N ALA A 14 -4.07 10.70 -21.58
CA ALA A 14 -3.97 9.27 -21.86
C ALA A 14 -4.06 9.06 -23.38
N THR A 15 -3.09 8.36 -23.95
CA THR A 15 -3.09 8.03 -25.37
C THR A 15 -3.87 6.74 -25.58
N ILE A 16 -4.83 6.75 -26.49
CA ILE A 16 -5.64 5.57 -26.78
C ILE A 16 -4.86 4.64 -27.71
N SER A 17 -4.74 3.37 -27.33
CA SER A 17 -4.10 2.33 -28.13
C SER A 17 -5.15 1.54 -28.91
N ASN A 18 -5.17 1.71 -30.24
CA ASN A 18 -6.10 0.97 -31.11
C ASN A 18 -5.92 -0.55 -31.00
N VAL A 19 -4.69 -1.03 -30.82
CA VAL A 19 -4.42 -2.48 -30.60
C VAL A 19 -5.14 -3.00 -29.34
N VAL A 20 -5.17 -2.22 -28.26
CA VAL A 20 -5.87 -2.59 -27.03
C VAL A 20 -7.38 -2.50 -27.22
N VAL A 21 -7.87 -1.49 -27.94
CA VAL A 21 -9.29 -1.36 -28.29
C VAL A 21 -9.76 -2.59 -29.06
N ASP A 22 -9.05 -2.94 -30.14
CA ASP A 22 -9.41 -4.06 -31.02
C ASP A 22 -9.36 -5.40 -30.29
N ALA A 23 -8.34 -5.61 -29.45
CA ALA A 23 -8.20 -6.83 -28.67
C ALA A 23 -9.33 -6.96 -27.62
N TYR A 24 -9.70 -5.86 -26.95
CA TYR A 24 -10.76 -5.85 -25.96
C TYR A 24 -12.15 -6.08 -26.58
N SER A 25 -12.44 -5.44 -27.72
CA SER A 25 -13.73 -5.58 -28.41
C SER A 25 -14.00 -6.99 -28.95
N LYS A 26 -12.96 -7.82 -29.07
CA LYS A 26 -13.04 -9.22 -29.53
C LYS A 26 -13.12 -10.24 -28.40
N LEU A 27 -13.21 -9.79 -27.14
CA LEU A 27 -13.33 -10.69 -25.99
C LEU A 27 -14.71 -11.35 -25.96
N VAL A 28 -14.74 -12.68 -26.06
CA VAL A 28 -15.98 -13.49 -26.04
C VAL A 28 -15.95 -14.62 -25.00
N ASN A 29 -14.77 -15.01 -24.51
CA ASN A 29 -14.58 -16.15 -23.62
C ASN A 29 -13.37 -15.95 -22.66
N LEU A 30 -13.22 -16.86 -21.69
CA LEU A 30 -12.16 -16.83 -20.68
C LEU A 30 -10.74 -16.93 -21.26
N GLU A 31 -10.55 -17.74 -22.31
CA GLU A 31 -9.24 -17.90 -22.96
C GLU A 31 -8.78 -16.61 -23.67
N GLY A 32 -9.74 -15.91 -24.30
CA GLY A 32 -9.54 -14.58 -24.85
C GLY A 32 -9.15 -13.56 -23.76
N GLU A 33 -9.78 -13.63 -22.58
CA GLU A 33 -9.46 -12.74 -21.45
C GLU A 33 -8.02 -12.92 -20.96
N GLN A 34 -7.52 -14.16 -20.83
CA GLN A 34 -6.11 -14.40 -20.45
C GLN A 34 -5.13 -13.88 -21.51
N SER A 35 -5.45 -14.11 -22.79
CA SER A 35 -4.64 -13.64 -23.91
C SER A 35 -4.58 -12.11 -23.96
N PHE A 36 -5.71 -11.45 -23.71
CA PHE A 36 -5.79 -10.00 -23.61
C PHE A 36 -4.98 -9.44 -22.42
N ILE A 37 -5.11 -10.05 -21.24
CA ILE A 37 -4.33 -9.65 -20.06
C ILE A 37 -2.84 -9.79 -20.35
N SER A 38 -2.41 -10.91 -20.94
CA SER A 38 -1.02 -11.16 -21.34
C SER A 38 -0.49 -10.09 -22.31
N LEU A 39 -1.30 -9.71 -23.31
CA LEU A 39 -0.98 -8.60 -24.22
C LEU A 39 -0.78 -7.29 -23.47
N CYS A 40 -1.71 -6.95 -22.58
CA CYS A 40 -1.61 -5.73 -21.76
C CYS A 40 -0.37 -5.72 -20.87
N VAL A 41 -0.06 -6.85 -20.21
CA VAL A 41 1.13 -6.99 -19.35
C VAL A 41 2.42 -6.84 -20.17
N LYS A 42 2.49 -7.46 -21.36
CA LYS A 42 3.64 -7.28 -22.27
C LYS A 42 3.86 -5.81 -22.61
N ARG A 43 2.79 -5.07 -22.91
CA ARG A 43 2.87 -3.64 -23.24
C ARG A 43 3.28 -2.78 -22.05
N LEU A 44 2.77 -3.10 -20.86
CA LEU A 44 3.15 -2.46 -19.60
C LEU A 44 4.63 -2.69 -19.28
N LYS A 45 5.11 -3.93 -19.33
CA LYS A 45 6.52 -4.29 -19.07
C LYS A 45 7.47 -3.65 -20.11
N ALA A 46 7.03 -3.54 -21.37
CA ALA A 46 7.80 -2.88 -22.42
C ALA A 46 7.69 -1.34 -22.42
N ASN A 47 6.97 -0.72 -21.47
CA ASN A 47 6.69 0.72 -21.43
C ASN A 47 6.06 1.31 -22.71
N THR A 48 5.44 0.47 -23.54
CA THR A 48 4.77 0.89 -24.79
C THR A 48 3.34 1.36 -24.55
N SER A 49 2.81 1.14 -23.36
CA SER A 49 1.52 1.66 -22.91
C SER A 49 1.55 1.79 -21.40
N SER A 50 0.98 2.88 -20.87
CA SER A 50 0.77 3.05 -19.43
C SER A 50 -0.55 2.41 -18.99
N VAL A 51 -0.72 2.25 -17.66
CA VAL A 51 -2.01 1.81 -17.08
C VAL A 51 -3.15 2.74 -17.52
N ARG A 52 -2.91 4.06 -17.59
CA ARG A 52 -3.93 5.03 -18.01
C ARG A 52 -4.32 4.85 -19.48
N ASP A 53 -3.36 4.56 -20.34
CA ASP A 53 -3.59 4.35 -21.78
C ASP A 53 -4.47 3.13 -22.02
N ILE A 54 -4.16 2.02 -21.34
CA ILE A 54 -4.94 0.78 -21.43
C ILE A 54 -6.35 1.00 -20.85
N GLN A 55 -6.47 1.69 -19.71
CA GLN A 55 -7.77 2.05 -19.13
C GLN A 55 -8.62 2.91 -20.06
N ALA A 56 -8.04 3.93 -20.69
CA ALA A 56 -8.73 4.77 -21.65
C ALA A 56 -9.17 3.97 -22.88
N SER A 57 -8.32 3.05 -23.34
CA SER A 57 -8.59 2.17 -24.48
C SER A 57 -9.76 1.21 -24.19
N ILE A 58 -9.78 0.57 -23.02
CA ILE A 58 -10.91 -0.29 -22.58
C ILE A 58 -12.21 0.51 -22.53
N LYS A 59 -12.18 1.73 -21.97
CA LYS A 59 -13.38 2.59 -21.90
C LYS A 59 -13.88 2.97 -23.28
N LYS A 60 -12.98 3.25 -24.24
CA LYS A 60 -13.37 3.56 -25.62
C LYS A 60 -13.92 2.35 -26.36
N ALA A 61 -13.38 1.15 -26.12
CA ALA A 61 -13.82 -0.07 -26.77
C ALA A 61 -15.29 -0.42 -26.50
N GLY A 62 -15.85 0.03 -25.36
CA GLY A 62 -17.30 0.02 -25.13
C GLY A 62 -17.96 -1.36 -25.01
N GLY A 63 -17.18 -2.43 -24.83
CA GLY A 63 -17.68 -3.81 -24.73
C GLY A 63 -17.99 -4.28 -23.31
N THR A 64 -18.76 -5.36 -23.22
CA THR A 64 -19.10 -6.08 -21.98
C THR A 64 -18.22 -7.32 -21.81
N ALA A 65 -16.96 -7.13 -21.41
CA ALA A 65 -16.18 -8.25 -20.90
C ALA A 65 -16.79 -8.70 -19.55
N PRO A 66 -17.05 -10.00 -19.34
CA PRO A 66 -17.73 -10.46 -18.13
C PRO A 66 -16.89 -10.24 -16.87
N THR A 67 -15.55 -10.32 -16.93
CA THR A 67 -14.69 -10.22 -15.74
C THR A 67 -13.77 -9.00 -15.71
N ILE A 68 -13.43 -8.44 -16.87
CA ILE A 68 -12.41 -7.38 -16.97
C ILE A 68 -13.04 -5.99 -16.92
N ARG A 69 -12.64 -5.18 -15.93
CA ARG A 69 -13.00 -3.77 -15.81
C ARG A 69 -11.76 -2.91 -16.03
N ALA A 70 -11.92 -1.66 -16.48
CA ALA A 70 -10.79 -0.73 -16.60
C ALA A 70 -10.03 -0.55 -15.27
N SER A 71 -10.72 -0.55 -14.12
CA SER A 71 -10.07 -0.49 -12.81
C SER A 71 -9.15 -1.68 -12.51
N HIS A 72 -9.34 -2.82 -13.17
CA HIS A 72 -8.55 -4.03 -12.92
C HIS A 72 -7.15 -3.97 -13.56
N VAL A 73 -6.92 -3.09 -14.53
CA VAL A 73 -5.66 -2.98 -15.30
C VAL A 73 -4.45 -2.82 -14.38
N GLN A 74 -4.60 -2.10 -13.26
CA GLN A 74 -3.51 -1.87 -12.31
C GLN A 74 -3.03 -3.13 -11.58
N TYR A 75 -3.78 -4.23 -11.68
CA TYR A 75 -3.50 -5.52 -11.05
C TYR A 75 -3.11 -6.61 -12.07
N PHE A 76 -3.14 -6.32 -13.37
CA PHE A 76 -2.85 -7.33 -14.41
C PHE A 76 -1.45 -7.93 -14.29
N VAL A 77 -0.45 -7.11 -13.94
CA VAL A 77 0.93 -7.59 -13.75
C VAL A 77 0.98 -8.58 -12.59
N THR A 78 0.42 -8.21 -11.44
CA THR A 78 0.33 -9.08 -10.25
C THR A 78 -0.44 -10.37 -10.54
N MET A 79 -1.56 -10.28 -11.26
CA MET A 79 -2.32 -11.46 -11.67
C MET A 79 -1.48 -12.39 -12.54
N GLN A 80 -0.72 -11.86 -13.49
CA GLN A 80 0.16 -12.66 -14.33
C GLN A 80 1.27 -13.32 -13.50
N ASP A 81 1.85 -12.60 -12.55
CA ASP A 81 2.87 -13.16 -11.67
C ASP A 81 2.30 -14.30 -10.81
N ILE A 82 1.04 -14.21 -10.34
CA ILE A 82 0.34 -15.31 -9.67
C ILE A 82 0.17 -16.52 -10.60
N LEU A 83 -0.27 -16.29 -11.85
CA LEU A 83 -0.45 -17.36 -12.84
C LEU A 83 0.85 -18.10 -13.19
N ASP A 84 1.96 -17.36 -13.23
CA ASP A 84 3.26 -17.87 -13.64
C ASP A 84 3.98 -18.60 -12.49
N LYS A 85 3.83 -18.13 -11.24
CA LYS A 85 4.60 -18.61 -10.08
C LYS A 85 3.84 -19.57 -9.16
N VAL A 86 2.52 -19.46 -9.07
CA VAL A 86 1.73 -20.19 -8.08
C VAL A 86 1.05 -21.41 -8.70
N ALA A 87 1.32 -22.60 -8.16
CA ALA A 87 0.74 -23.83 -8.65
C ALA A 87 -0.80 -23.84 -8.46
N GLY A 88 -1.53 -24.36 -9.45
CA GLY A 88 -3.00 -24.44 -9.43
C GLY A 88 -3.72 -23.13 -9.75
N ALA A 89 -3.02 -21.99 -9.87
CA ALA A 89 -3.62 -20.71 -10.22
C ALA A 89 -4.28 -20.71 -11.62
N LYS A 90 -3.70 -21.44 -12.58
CA LYS A 90 -4.25 -21.57 -13.95
C LYS A 90 -5.63 -22.24 -14.01
N SER A 91 -5.99 -23.01 -12.99
CA SER A 91 -7.30 -23.67 -12.87
C SER A 91 -8.38 -22.77 -12.26
N GLN A 92 -8.03 -21.55 -11.85
CA GLN A 92 -8.95 -20.64 -11.17
C GLN A 92 -9.62 -19.66 -12.15
N PRO A 93 -10.87 -19.24 -11.89
CA PRO A 93 -11.54 -18.20 -12.67
C PRO A 93 -10.77 -16.87 -12.64
N ILE A 94 -10.72 -16.18 -13.78
CA ILE A 94 -10.03 -14.88 -13.92
C ILE A 94 -10.56 -13.85 -12.92
N SER A 95 -11.86 -13.86 -12.65
CA SER A 95 -12.48 -12.96 -11.67
C SER A 95 -11.89 -13.13 -10.27
N ASP A 96 -11.51 -14.35 -9.89
CA ASP A 96 -10.99 -14.63 -8.56
C ASP A 96 -9.50 -14.35 -8.49
N LEU A 97 -8.75 -14.65 -9.56
CA LEU A 97 -7.36 -14.23 -9.71
C LEU A 97 -7.21 -12.70 -9.66
N LEU A 98 -8.11 -11.94 -10.31
CA LEU A 98 -8.10 -10.48 -10.25
C LEU A 98 -8.40 -9.94 -8.86
N LYS A 99 -9.37 -10.53 -8.15
CA LYS A 99 -9.64 -10.18 -6.74
C LYS A 99 -8.44 -10.49 -5.86
N MET A 100 -7.79 -11.63 -6.09
CA MET A 100 -6.62 -12.05 -5.34
C MET A 100 -5.47 -11.08 -5.57
N ALA A 101 -5.15 -10.79 -6.83
CA ALA A 101 -4.14 -9.82 -7.21
C ALA A 101 -4.40 -8.44 -6.59
N GLN A 102 -5.66 -8.00 -6.56
CA GLN A 102 -6.05 -6.76 -5.89
C GLN A 102 -5.78 -6.80 -4.38
N LYS A 103 -6.20 -7.85 -3.69
CA LYS A 103 -5.99 -7.99 -2.23
C LYS A 103 -4.50 -8.06 -1.91
N PHE A 104 -3.76 -8.89 -2.62
CA PHE A 104 -2.34 -9.12 -2.40
C PHE A 104 -1.53 -7.84 -2.64
N GLN A 105 -1.75 -7.16 -3.77
CA GLN A 105 -1.11 -5.88 -4.06
C GLN A 105 -1.49 -4.77 -3.07
N THR A 106 -2.71 -4.80 -2.52
CA THR A 106 -3.14 -3.85 -1.48
C THR A 106 -2.46 -4.14 -0.14
N ALA A 107 -2.23 -5.41 0.19
CA ALA A 107 -1.64 -5.83 1.45
C ALA A 107 -0.11 -5.61 1.52
N HIS A 108 0.60 -5.94 0.44
CA HIS A 108 2.08 -5.94 0.41
C HIS A 108 2.68 -4.76 -0.35
N GLY A 109 1.88 -4.09 -1.19
CA GLY A 109 2.36 -3.04 -2.08
C GLY A 109 3.00 -3.58 -3.36
N LYS A 110 2.91 -2.82 -4.46
CA LYS A 110 3.31 -3.27 -5.81
C LYS A 110 4.75 -3.79 -5.90
N GLU A 111 5.67 -3.19 -5.16
CA GLU A 111 7.12 -3.47 -5.25
C GLU A 111 7.50 -4.81 -4.64
N LYS A 112 6.78 -5.27 -3.60
CA LYS A 112 7.10 -6.49 -2.85
C LYS A 112 6.35 -7.74 -3.30
N VAL A 113 5.29 -7.55 -4.08
CA VAL A 113 4.41 -8.63 -4.56
C VAL A 113 5.18 -9.78 -5.21
N SER A 114 6.16 -9.49 -6.07
CA SER A 114 6.91 -10.53 -6.79
C SER A 114 7.81 -11.35 -5.86
N GLU A 115 8.32 -10.75 -4.79
CA GLU A 115 9.17 -11.41 -3.79
C GLU A 115 8.33 -12.32 -2.91
N GLU A 116 7.24 -11.81 -2.35
CA GLU A 116 6.32 -12.57 -1.49
C GLU A 116 5.69 -13.76 -2.24
N LEU A 117 5.36 -13.60 -3.53
CA LEU A 117 4.86 -14.71 -4.35
C LEU A 117 5.91 -15.80 -4.63
N ALA A 118 7.20 -15.55 -4.43
CA ALA A 118 8.24 -16.56 -4.64
C ALA A 118 8.25 -17.61 -3.53
N ASP A 119 7.80 -17.23 -2.33
CA ASP A 119 7.75 -18.10 -1.16
C ASP A 119 6.46 -18.94 -1.11
N ILE A 120 5.41 -18.52 -1.83
CA ILE A 120 4.10 -19.18 -1.91
C ILE A 120 4.10 -20.25 -3.01
N LYS A 121 3.85 -21.51 -2.65
CA LYS A 121 3.98 -22.64 -3.58
C LYS A 121 2.68 -22.97 -4.31
N ASP A 122 1.55 -22.84 -3.63
CA ASP A 122 0.25 -23.19 -4.19
C ASP A 122 -0.83 -22.13 -3.94
N TYR A 123 -1.92 -22.26 -4.68
CA TYR A 123 -3.01 -21.29 -4.62
C TYR A 123 -3.78 -21.32 -3.29
N ALA A 124 -3.80 -22.44 -2.57
CA ALA A 124 -4.48 -22.54 -1.29
C ALA A 124 -3.71 -21.77 -0.20
N GLU A 125 -2.38 -21.89 -0.21
CA GLU A 125 -1.46 -21.11 0.62
C GLU A 125 -1.59 -19.62 0.31
N LEU A 126 -1.62 -19.23 -0.97
CA LEU A 126 -1.87 -17.84 -1.37
C LEU A 126 -3.17 -17.28 -0.77
N VAL A 127 -4.25 -18.07 -0.84
CA VAL A 127 -5.56 -17.67 -0.30
C VAL A 127 -5.50 -17.51 1.21
N ALA A 128 -4.80 -18.40 1.91
CA ALA A 128 -4.66 -18.37 3.37
C ALA A 128 -3.82 -17.19 3.87
N GLU A 129 -2.73 -16.86 3.16
CA GLU A 129 -1.86 -15.75 3.52
C GLU A 129 -2.41 -14.39 3.13
N THR A 130 -3.31 -14.34 2.14
CA THR A 130 -3.91 -13.07 1.70
C THR A 130 -4.80 -12.50 2.80
N PRO A 131 -4.46 -11.32 3.36
CA PRO A 131 -5.23 -10.74 4.46
C PRO A 131 -6.68 -10.46 4.05
N THR A 132 -7.61 -10.65 4.97
CA THR A 132 -9.03 -10.37 4.70
C THR A 132 -9.26 -8.87 4.47
N LEU A 133 -10.36 -8.53 3.80
CA LEU A 133 -10.77 -7.13 3.56
C LEU A 133 -10.92 -6.33 4.86
N GLU A 134 -11.24 -7.00 5.97
CA GLU A 134 -11.32 -6.41 7.30
C GLU A 134 -9.93 -6.07 7.88
N GLN A 135 -8.95 -6.96 7.69
CA GLN A 135 -7.56 -6.74 8.10
C GLN A 135 -6.83 -5.68 7.27
N THR A 136 -7.24 -5.48 6.01
CA THR A 136 -6.66 -4.43 5.14
C THR A 136 -7.29 -3.05 5.39
N ARG A 137 -8.56 -2.98 5.84
CA ARG A 137 -9.21 -1.72 6.24
C ARG A 137 -8.64 -1.14 7.53
N THR A 138 -8.32 -1.99 8.51
CA THR A 138 -7.62 -1.54 9.72
C THR A 138 -6.22 -1.02 9.39
N ARG A 139 -5.52 -1.53 8.38
CA ARG A 139 -4.23 -0.97 7.92
C ARG A 139 -4.34 0.36 7.15
N LYS A 140 -5.42 0.58 6.39
CA LYS A 140 -5.60 1.83 5.64
C LYS A 140 -5.98 3.03 6.53
N ASN A 141 -6.54 2.74 7.71
CA ASN A 141 -6.80 3.72 8.78
C ASN A 141 -5.81 3.63 9.95
N ALA A 142 -4.98 2.58 10.02
CA ALA A 142 -3.80 2.60 10.86
C ALA A 142 -2.77 3.47 10.17
N THR A 143 -2.77 4.74 10.55
CA THR A 143 -1.59 5.59 10.55
C THR A 143 -0.37 4.71 10.74
N ALA A 144 0.53 4.65 9.75
CA ALA A 144 1.82 3.99 9.89
C ALA A 144 2.35 4.33 11.29
N PRO A 145 2.85 3.35 12.09
CA PRO A 145 3.53 3.71 13.32
C PRO A 145 4.60 4.71 12.92
N LYS A 146 4.37 5.97 13.30
CA LYS A 146 5.31 7.07 13.09
C LYS A 146 6.63 6.53 13.64
N ALA A 147 7.68 6.55 12.83
CA ALA A 147 9.03 6.19 13.29
C ALA A 147 9.22 6.74 14.72
N PRO A 148 9.73 5.96 15.68
CA PRO A 148 9.81 6.39 17.06
C PRO A 148 10.46 7.77 17.06
N ALA A 149 9.69 8.77 17.48
CA ALA A 149 10.18 10.14 17.50
C ALA A 149 11.50 10.12 18.29
N SER A 150 12.53 10.80 17.80
CA SER A 150 13.82 10.83 18.50
C SER A 150 13.59 11.21 19.96
N VAL A 151 14.39 10.67 20.88
CA VAL A 151 14.25 10.93 22.32
C VAL A 151 14.18 12.45 22.60
N GLU A 152 14.93 13.24 21.84
CA GLU A 152 14.87 14.71 21.87
C GLU A 152 13.50 15.27 21.47
N THR A 153 12.85 14.72 20.43
CA THR A 153 11.52 15.16 19.99
C THR A 153 10.45 14.83 21.04
N ILE A 154 10.55 13.66 21.68
CA ILE A 154 9.63 13.23 22.73
C ILE A 154 9.83 14.09 23.99
N PHE A 155 11.07 14.34 24.38
CA PHE A 155 11.40 15.16 25.54
C PHE A 155 10.95 16.62 25.34
N THR A 156 11.22 17.18 24.16
CA THR A 156 10.80 18.55 23.83
C THR A 156 9.28 18.69 23.87
N LYS A 157 8.55 17.67 23.39
CA LYS A 157 7.09 17.65 23.46
C LYS A 157 6.59 17.52 24.90
N ALA A 158 7.15 16.64 25.72
CA ALA A 158 6.75 16.49 27.11
C ALA A 158 7.01 17.76 27.94
N VAL A 159 8.14 18.43 27.72
CA VAL A 159 8.46 19.72 28.36
C VAL A 159 7.53 20.83 27.85
N SER A 160 7.21 20.84 26.55
CA SER A 160 6.24 21.79 25.98
C SER A 160 4.84 21.59 26.55
N ASP A 161 4.39 20.34 26.66
CA ASP A 161 3.06 19.99 27.16
C ASP A 161 2.95 20.35 28.67
N LEU A 162 4.01 20.13 29.46
CA LEU A 162 4.09 20.58 30.86
C LEU A 162 4.06 22.12 30.99
N LYS A 163 4.77 22.85 30.12
CA LYS A 163 4.74 24.32 30.09
C LYS A 163 3.36 24.85 29.67
N ALA A 164 2.71 24.19 28.72
CA ALA A 164 1.38 24.57 28.23
C ALA A 164 0.28 24.31 29.28
N LEU A 165 0.38 23.21 30.04
CA LEU A 165 -0.56 22.88 31.11
C LEU A 165 -0.48 23.85 32.31
N LYS A 166 0.71 24.41 32.58
CA LYS A 166 0.95 25.21 33.78
C LYS A 166 1.06 26.72 33.56
N GLY A 167 1.42 27.15 32.34
CA GLY A 167 1.79 28.55 32.10
C GLY A 167 2.97 29.01 32.97
N ASN A 168 2.96 30.28 33.42
CA ASN A 168 4.02 30.90 34.25
C ASN A 168 3.85 30.68 35.78
N GLY A 169 3.08 29.67 36.22
CA GLY A 169 2.82 29.43 37.64
C GLY A 169 4.00 28.83 38.42
N SER A 170 4.13 29.16 39.72
CA SER A 170 5.16 28.62 40.63
C SER A 170 5.06 27.10 40.80
N TRP A 171 6.18 26.42 41.04
CA TRP A 171 6.30 24.94 41.17
C TRP A 171 5.89 24.40 42.55
N ASP A 172 5.40 25.28 43.42
CA ASP A 172 5.11 24.93 44.82
C ASP A 172 3.74 24.26 45.04
N THR A 173 2.91 24.15 43.99
CA THR A 173 1.60 23.44 44.06
C THR A 173 1.45 22.47 42.89
N ILE A 174 1.98 21.25 43.08
CA ILE A 174 1.85 20.14 42.13
C ILE A 174 0.47 19.49 42.34
N LYS A 175 -0.37 19.46 41.28
CA LYS A 175 -1.67 18.76 41.33
C LYS A 175 -1.51 17.28 40.99
N THR A 176 -2.49 16.45 41.34
CA THR A 176 -2.46 14.99 41.11
C THR A 176 -2.25 14.61 39.64
N THR A 177 -2.73 15.43 38.71
CA THR A 177 -2.53 15.29 37.26
C THR A 177 -1.08 15.58 36.84
N ASP A 178 -0.40 16.49 37.53
CA ASP A 178 1.02 16.78 37.29
C ASP A 178 1.89 15.61 37.80
N LEU A 179 1.51 15.00 38.93
CA LEU A 179 2.15 13.78 39.44
C LEU A 179 1.99 12.59 38.49
N GLN A 180 0.84 12.43 37.85
CA GLN A 180 0.64 11.39 36.82
C GLN A 180 1.51 11.62 35.58
N THR A 181 1.68 12.89 35.19
CA THR A 181 2.55 13.26 34.06
C THR A 181 4.02 13.01 34.40
N LEU A 182 4.46 13.34 35.62
CA LEU A 182 5.79 13.04 36.13
C LEU A 182 6.03 11.54 36.31
N ALA A 183 5.03 10.77 36.73
CA ALA A 183 5.11 9.31 36.82
C ALA A 183 5.26 8.67 35.43
N THR A 184 4.52 9.19 34.45
CA THR A 184 4.65 8.75 33.04
C THR A 184 6.03 9.09 32.49
N LEU A 185 6.55 10.28 32.80
CA LEU A 185 7.91 10.68 32.43
C LEU A 185 8.98 9.80 33.10
N ASN A 186 8.79 9.44 34.37
CA ASN A 186 9.69 8.58 35.13
C ASN A 186 9.72 7.14 34.57
N GLU A 187 8.56 6.56 34.23
CA GLU A 187 8.52 5.26 33.57
C GLU A 187 9.17 5.28 32.17
N LEU A 188 8.98 6.36 31.41
CA LEU A 188 9.67 6.57 30.14
C LEU A 188 11.20 6.68 30.31
N LEU A 189 11.66 7.41 31.32
CA LEU A 189 13.10 7.51 31.64
C LEU A 189 13.69 6.17 32.09
N LYS A 190 12.94 5.34 32.81
CA LYS A 190 13.37 3.96 33.14
C LYS A 190 13.48 3.09 31.90
N VAL A 191 12.55 3.20 30.96
CA VAL A 191 12.61 2.49 29.67
C VAL A 191 13.83 2.95 28.87
N ILE A 192 14.11 4.25 28.84
CA ILE A 192 15.30 4.80 28.19
C ILE A 192 16.56 4.28 28.91
N ALA A 193 16.66 4.36 30.23
CA ALA A 193 17.82 3.88 30.99
C ALA A 193 18.08 2.38 30.79
N ARG A 194 17.03 1.56 30.70
CA ARG A 194 17.14 0.12 30.38
C ARG A 194 17.64 -0.14 28.96
N ASN A 195 17.28 0.71 28.01
CA ASN A 195 17.69 0.60 26.60
C ASN A 195 18.97 1.38 26.26
N SER A 196 19.45 2.22 27.18
CA SER A 196 20.68 3.01 27.07
C SER A 196 21.82 2.44 27.91
N ALA A 197 21.57 1.43 28.74
CA ALA A 197 22.62 0.70 29.42
C ALA A 197 23.55 0.11 28.35
N PRO A 198 24.86 0.43 28.36
CA PRO A 198 25.77 -0.14 27.38
C PRO A 198 25.68 -1.66 27.48
N ALA A 199 25.50 -2.31 26.34
CA ALA A 199 25.66 -3.75 26.22
C ALA A 199 26.89 -4.14 27.02
N LYS A 200 26.74 -5.01 28.04
CA LYS A 200 27.87 -5.59 28.74
C LYS A 200 28.85 -6.08 27.67
N VAL A 201 30.00 -5.41 27.59
CA VAL A 201 31.15 -5.90 26.85
C VAL A 201 31.42 -7.28 27.42
N LYS A 202 31.18 -8.33 26.62
CA LYS A 202 31.70 -9.66 26.90
C LYS A 202 33.18 -9.65 26.53
N ALA A 203 34.01 -9.37 27.52
CA ALA A 203 35.30 -10.03 27.80
C ALA A 203 35.84 -9.41 29.10
#